data_AF-A0A841QG31-F1
#
_entry.id   AF-A0A841QG31-F1
#
_cell.length_a   1.000
_cell.length_b   1.000
_cell.length_c   1.000
_cell.angle_alpha   90.00
_cell.angle_beta   90.00
_cell.angle_gamma   90.00
#
_symmetry.space_group_name_H-M   'P 1'
#
loop_
_entity.id
_entity.type
_entity.pdbx_description
1 polymer ?
#
loop_
_entity_poly.entity_id
_entity_poly.type
_entity_poly.pdbx_seq_one_letter_code
_entity_poly.pdbx_strand_id
1 'polypeptide(L)'
;MTNSTNWPNPERPGVPMFPEQDGWHSLRTYSLGLFFWDSANKYWWDSQKRFYRTIPEILKDTVGTKYIGPCLTPTQIDEVVAGERERCVQEALHIGESWDGTELSPSNTARHIAQAIRNLGAAP
;
A
#
# COMPACT_ATOMS: atom_id res chain seq x y z
N MET A 1 9.72 -19.03 -2.96
CA MET A 1 10.52 -17.81 -2.74
C MET A 1 9.55 -16.65 -2.62
N THR A 2 9.23 -16.23 -1.40
CA THR A 2 8.46 -15.01 -1.16
C THR A 2 9.42 -13.85 -1.35
N ASN A 3 9.35 -13.15 -2.49
CA ASN A 3 10.05 -11.88 -2.61
C ASN A 3 9.53 -10.98 -1.49
N SER A 4 10.41 -10.62 -0.57
CA SER A 4 10.14 -9.60 0.42
C SER A 4 9.71 -8.35 -0.35
N THR A 5 8.44 -7.97 -0.26
CA THR A 5 7.97 -6.64 -0.64
C THR A 5 8.49 -5.65 0.39
N ASN A 6 9.82 -5.57 0.51
CA ASN A 6 10.50 -4.53 1.27
C ASN A 6 10.14 -3.23 0.58
N TRP A 7 9.15 -2.56 1.13
CA TRP A 7 8.83 -1.20 0.75
C TRP A 7 9.79 -0.26 1.48
N PRO A 8 10.47 0.66 0.78
CA PRO A 8 10.58 0.78 -0.67
C PRO A 8 11.74 -0.06 -1.26
N ASN A 9 11.50 -0.69 -2.42
CA ASN A 9 12.54 -1.33 -3.23
C ASN A 9 13.39 -0.23 -3.90
N PRO A 10 14.71 -0.15 -3.64
CA PRO A 10 15.58 0.90 -4.15
C PRO A 10 15.77 0.88 -5.69
N GLU A 11 15.46 -0.23 -6.36
CA GLU A 11 15.55 -0.37 -7.81
C GLU A 11 14.29 0.12 -8.55
N ARG A 12 13.19 0.36 -7.83
CA ARG A 12 11.98 0.95 -8.42
C ARG A 12 12.05 2.47 -8.29
N PRO A 13 11.58 3.24 -9.28
CA PRO A 13 11.57 4.70 -9.20
C PRO A 13 10.74 5.28 -8.03
N GLY A 14 10.10 4.43 -7.21
CA GLY A 14 9.24 4.81 -6.09
C GLY A 14 7.90 5.42 -6.51
N VAL A 15 7.76 5.77 -7.79
CA VAL A 15 6.60 6.50 -8.34
C VAL A 15 6.16 5.94 -9.71
N PRO A 16 4.85 5.81 -9.96
CA PRO A 16 3.78 5.81 -8.94
C PRO A 16 3.96 4.68 -7.92
N MET A 17 3.33 4.83 -6.76
CA MET A 17 3.12 3.74 -5.82
C MET A 17 2.09 2.80 -6.48
N PHE A 18 2.48 1.57 -6.85
CA PHE A 18 1.70 0.61 -7.65
C PHE A 18 1.67 0.87 -9.19
N PRO A 19 2.82 0.87 -9.88
CA PRO A 19 2.90 1.14 -11.33
C PRO A 19 2.19 0.12 -12.23
N GLU A 20 1.84 -1.04 -11.67
CA GLU A 20 1.08 -2.10 -12.32
C GLU A 20 -0.44 -1.96 -12.24
N GLN A 21 -0.98 -0.98 -11.51
CA GLN A 21 -2.42 -0.77 -11.33
C GLN A 21 -2.83 0.61 -11.78
N ASP A 22 -3.99 0.74 -12.41
CA ASP A 22 -4.57 2.05 -12.72
C ASP A 22 -5.04 2.74 -11.43
N GLY A 23 -4.98 4.07 -11.40
CA GLY A 23 -5.46 4.78 -10.21
C GLY A 23 -5.27 6.28 -10.23
N TRP A 24 -5.97 6.97 -9.34
CA TRP A 24 -5.76 8.39 -9.10
C TRP A 24 -4.58 8.58 -8.15
N HIS A 25 -3.73 9.58 -8.44
CA HIS A 25 -2.66 9.99 -7.57
C HIS A 25 -2.63 11.51 -7.45
N SER A 26 -2.10 11.96 -6.32
CA SER A 26 -1.84 13.35 -6.06
C SER A 26 -0.39 13.68 -6.44
N LEU A 27 -0.24 14.65 -7.33
CA LEU A 27 1.05 15.21 -7.69
C LEU A 27 0.99 16.72 -7.47
N ARG A 28 2.00 17.25 -6.80
CA ARG A 28 2.22 18.69 -6.74
C ARG A 28 3.03 19.07 -7.95
N THR A 29 2.45 19.80 -8.89
CA THR A 29 3.21 20.52 -9.92
C THR A 29 3.43 21.96 -9.38
N TYR A 30 2.94 22.98 -10.09
CA TYR A 30 2.82 24.34 -9.55
C TYR A 30 1.74 24.47 -8.46
N SER A 31 0.76 23.58 -8.47
CA SER A 31 -0.30 23.43 -7.46
C SER A 31 -0.60 21.95 -7.24
N LEU A 32 -1.39 21.64 -6.21
CA LEU A 32 -1.86 20.28 -5.96
C LEU A 32 -2.83 19.87 -7.08
N GLY A 33 -2.52 18.77 -7.78
CA GLY A 33 -3.35 18.23 -8.85
C GLY A 33 -3.60 16.74 -8.69
N LEU A 34 -4.72 16.29 -9.25
CA LEU A 34 -5.08 14.88 -9.35
C LEU A 34 -4.78 14.39 -10.76
N PHE A 35 -3.97 13.34 -10.85
CA PHE A 35 -3.59 12.72 -12.11
C PHE A 35 -3.97 11.26 -12.06
N PHE A 36 -4.53 10.75 -13.15
CA PHE A 36 -4.80 9.33 -13.29
C PHE A 36 -3.57 8.65 -13.89
N TRP A 37 -3.08 7.62 -13.23
CA TRP A 37 -2.06 6.74 -13.78
C TRP A 37 -2.74 5.67 -14.63
N ASP A 38 -2.37 5.61 -15.90
CA ASP A 38 -2.70 4.52 -16.82
C ASP A 38 -1.54 3.52 -16.81
N SER A 39 -1.76 2.39 -16.18
CA SER A 39 -0.76 1.34 -16.02
C SER A 39 -0.50 0.57 -17.31
N ALA A 40 -1.44 0.52 -18.24
CA ALA A 40 -1.26 -0.16 -19.52
C ALA A 40 -0.31 0.65 -20.43
N ASN A 41 -0.53 1.96 -20.49
CA ASN A 41 0.22 2.86 -21.37
C ASN A 41 1.40 3.57 -20.68
N LYS A 42 1.53 3.44 -19.36
CA LYS A 42 2.60 4.00 -18.52
C LYS A 42 2.70 5.52 -18.59
N TYR A 43 1.56 6.21 -18.53
CA TYR A 43 1.50 7.68 -18.46
C TYR A 43 0.53 8.19 -17.40
N TRP A 44 0.72 9.45 -17.05
CA TRP A 44 -0.15 10.28 -16.22
C TRP A 44 -1.13 11.05 -17.10
N TRP A 45 -2.42 10.90 -16.86
CA TRP A 45 -3.47 11.70 -17.46
C TRP A 45 -3.92 12.80 -16.50
N ASP A 46 -3.84 14.05 -16.97
CA ASP A 46 -4.42 15.21 -16.28
C ASP A 46 -5.84 15.43 -16.80
N SER A 47 -6.84 15.15 -15.96
CA SER A 47 -8.25 15.32 -16.33
C SER A 47 -8.67 16.78 -16.48
N GLN A 48 -7.95 17.71 -15.82
CA GLN A 48 -8.25 19.14 -15.87
C GLN A 48 -7.70 19.79 -17.13
N LYS A 49 -6.48 19.40 -17.52
CA LYS A 49 -5.75 20.03 -18.63
C LYS A 49 -5.72 19.19 -19.90
N ARG A 50 -6.27 17.97 -19.87
CA ARG A 50 -6.43 17.05 -21.01
C ARG A 50 -5.13 16.75 -21.76
N PHE A 51 -4.02 16.58 -21.04
CA PHE A 51 -2.75 16.12 -21.59
C PHE A 51 -2.24 14.88 -20.87
N TYR A 52 -1.23 14.24 -21.46
CA TYR A 52 -0.52 13.10 -20.89
C TYR A 52 0.92 13.48 -20.54
N ARG A 53 1.47 12.87 -19.49
CA ARG A 53 2.89 12.97 -19.12
C ARG A 53 3.46 11.61 -18.79
N THR A 54 4.65 11.33 -19.26
CA THR A 54 5.41 10.12 -18.96
C THR A 54 6.16 10.25 -17.62
N ILE A 55 6.59 9.13 -17.05
CA ILE A 55 7.44 9.12 -15.84
C ILE A 55 8.71 9.98 -16.03
N PRO A 56 9.49 9.85 -17.13
CA PRO A 56 10.68 10.68 -17.34
C PRO A 56 10.40 12.19 -17.36
N GLU A 57 9.26 12.63 -17.91
CA GLU A 57 8.89 14.05 -17.92
C GLU A 57 8.60 14.57 -16.52
N ILE A 58 7.96 13.75 -15.68
CA ILE A 58 7.71 14.08 -14.27
C ILE A 58 9.00 14.09 -13.45
N LEU A 59 9.89 13.11 -13.65
CA LEU A 59 11.15 13.01 -12.91
C LEU A 59 12.18 14.09 -13.32
N LYS A 60 12.16 14.54 -14.57
CA LYS A 60 13.02 15.63 -15.05
C LYS A 60 12.57 17.02 -14.55
N ASP A 61 11.30 17.19 -14.22
CA ASP A 61 10.75 18.43 -13.66
C ASP A 61 11.03 18.52 -12.14
N THR A 62 12.30 18.72 -11.79
CA THR A 62 12.81 18.70 -10.40
C THR A 62 12.38 19.88 -9.54
N VAL A 63 11.84 20.94 -10.15
CA VAL A 63 11.41 22.16 -9.45
C VAL A 63 9.88 22.21 -9.31
N GLY A 64 9.16 21.75 -10.33
CA GLY A 64 7.70 21.79 -10.38
C GLY A 64 7.05 20.55 -9.79
N THR A 65 7.49 19.34 -10.16
CA THR A 65 6.66 18.15 -9.96
C THR A 65 7.16 17.23 -8.82
N LYS A 66 6.34 17.04 -7.80
CA LYS A 66 6.55 16.13 -6.67
C LYS A 66 5.39 15.17 -6.55
N TYR A 67 5.70 13.88 -6.55
CA TYR A 67 4.74 12.83 -6.22
C TYR A 67 4.37 12.92 -4.73
N ILE A 68 3.08 12.96 -4.42
CA ILE A 68 2.59 13.00 -3.03
C ILE A 68 2.15 11.59 -2.60
N GLY A 69 1.34 10.92 -3.41
CA GLY A 69 0.85 9.58 -3.09
C GLY A 69 -0.36 9.16 -3.92
N PRO A 70 -0.79 7.89 -3.80
CA PRO A 70 -2.04 7.42 -4.39
C PRO A 70 -3.25 8.03 -3.67
N CYS A 71 -4.32 8.28 -4.40
CA CYS A 71 -5.61 8.70 -3.88
C CYS A 71 -6.48 7.45 -3.69
N LEU A 72 -6.35 6.84 -2.52
CA LEU A 72 -7.11 5.64 -2.17
C LEU A 72 -8.55 6.00 -1.84
N THR A 73 -9.50 5.19 -2.33
CA THR A 73 -10.89 5.27 -1.90
C THR A 73 -11.04 4.71 -0.48
N PRO A 74 -12.12 5.05 0.25
CA PRO A 74 -12.42 4.42 1.52
C PRO A 74 -12.41 2.89 1.44
N THR A 75 -13.01 2.31 0.39
CA THR A 75 -13.00 0.86 0.16
C THR A 75 -11.60 0.29 0.02
N GLN A 76 -10.71 0.94 -0.74
CA GLN A 76 -9.32 0.50 -0.88
C GLN A 76 -8.55 0.60 0.43
N ILE A 77 -8.82 1.62 1.25
CA ILE A 77 -8.25 1.75 2.59
C ILE A 77 -8.72 0.59 3.46
N ASP A 78 -10.02 0.28 3.45
CA ASP A 78 -10.60 -0.83 4.22
C ASP A 78 -10.01 -2.18 3.81
N GLU A 79 -9.82 -2.41 2.50
CA GLU A 79 -9.16 -3.61 1.96
C GLU A 79 -7.71 -3.75 2.44
N VAL A 80 -6.93 -2.67 2.37
CA VAL A 80 -5.53 -2.66 2.84
C VAL A 80 -5.46 -2.93 4.35
N VAL A 81 -6.33 -2.30 5.13
CA VAL A 81 -6.39 -2.49 6.59
C VAL A 81 -6.83 -3.91 6.93
N ALA A 82 -7.83 -4.47 6.23
CA ALA A 82 -8.26 -5.84 6.43
C ALA A 82 -7.14 -6.85 6.10
N GLY A 83 -6.43 -6.63 5.00
CA GLY A 83 -5.28 -7.46 4.62
C GLY A 83 -4.13 -7.40 5.64
N GLU A 84 -3.82 -6.22 6.17
CA GLU A 84 -2.79 -6.09 7.23
C GLU A 84 -3.22 -6.76 8.53
N ARG A 85 -4.47 -6.59 8.95
CA ARG A 85 -5.02 -7.27 10.13
C ARG A 85 -4.88 -8.78 10.01
N GLU A 86 -5.22 -9.36 8.87
CA GLU A 86 -5.08 -10.81 8.68
C GLU A 86 -3.61 -11.23 8.68
N ARG A 87 -2.67 -10.44 8.12
CA ARG A 87 -1.23 -10.72 8.26
C ARG A 87 -0.79 -10.75 9.72
N CYS A 88 -1.22 -9.78 10.53
CA CYS A 88 -0.93 -9.76 11.96
C CYS A 88 -1.52 -10.98 12.69
N VAL A 89 -2.72 -11.40 12.31
CA VAL A 89 -3.35 -12.62 12.85
C VAL A 89 -2.52 -13.85 12.53
N GLN A 90 -2.12 -14.02 11.28
CA GLN A 90 -1.33 -15.18 10.85
C GLN A 90 0.02 -15.23 11.57
N GLU A 91 0.68 -14.08 11.75
CA GLU A 91 1.94 -14.01 12.50
C GLU A 91 1.74 -14.37 13.98
N ALA A 92 0.69 -13.85 14.62
CA ALA A 92 0.38 -14.18 16.02
C ALA A 92 0.16 -15.69 16.20
N LEU A 93 -0.61 -16.31 15.30
CA LEU A 93 -0.84 -17.76 15.31
C LEU A 93 0.46 -18.54 15.05
N HIS A 94 1.26 -18.13 14.08
CA HIS A 94 2.53 -18.77 13.75
C HIS A 94 3.50 -18.79 14.95
N ILE A 95 3.63 -17.66 15.66
CA ILE A 95 4.45 -17.58 16.87
C ILE A 95 3.91 -18.52 17.97
N GLY A 96 2.58 -18.60 18.11
CA GLY A 96 1.96 -19.49 19.09
C GLY A 96 2.13 -20.98 18.77
N GLU A 97 2.17 -21.35 17.49
CA GLU A 97 2.34 -22.73 17.01
C GLU A 97 3.79 -23.19 16.98
N SER A 98 4.72 -22.28 16.73
CA SER A 98 6.17 -22.56 16.65
C SER A 98 6.87 -22.60 18.01
N TRP A 99 6.12 -22.42 19.11
CA TRP A 99 6.67 -22.45 20.47
C TRP A 99 6.96 -23.87 20.96
N ASP A 100 8.20 -24.12 21.35
CA ASP A 100 8.71 -25.41 21.84
C ASP A 100 8.96 -25.45 23.37
N GLY A 101 8.65 -24.36 24.08
CA GLY A 101 8.91 -24.18 25.52
C GLY A 101 7.90 -24.87 26.47
N THR A 102 8.33 -25.08 27.72
CA THR A 102 7.68 -25.93 28.73
C THR A 102 6.71 -25.23 29.71
N GLU A 103 6.47 -23.93 29.61
CA GLU A 103 5.50 -23.20 30.44
C GLU A 103 4.39 -22.54 29.60
N LEU A 104 3.16 -22.56 30.17
CA LEU A 104 1.92 -21.92 29.71
C LEU A 104 1.77 -21.78 28.18
N SER A 105 1.04 -22.72 27.56
CA SER A 105 0.81 -22.78 26.11
C SER A 105 0.53 -21.41 25.47
N PRO A 106 1.51 -20.79 24.80
CA PRO A 106 1.33 -19.48 24.17
C PRO A 106 0.37 -19.55 22.98
N SER A 107 0.03 -20.76 22.51
CA SER A 107 -0.99 -20.98 21.49
C SER A 107 -2.36 -20.41 21.85
N ASN A 108 -2.79 -20.46 23.12
CA ASN A 108 -4.08 -19.90 23.54
C ASN A 108 -4.05 -18.38 23.59
N THR A 109 -2.96 -17.79 24.09
CA THR A 109 -2.76 -16.34 24.09
C THR A 109 -2.69 -15.80 22.65
N ALA A 110 -1.95 -16.47 21.77
CA ALA A 110 -1.86 -16.15 20.35
C ALA A 110 -3.24 -16.17 19.67
N ARG A 111 -4.06 -17.19 19.93
CA ARG A 111 -5.45 -17.26 19.43
C ARG A 111 -6.31 -16.11 19.94
N HIS A 112 -6.18 -15.72 21.21
CA HIS A 112 -6.91 -14.57 21.75
C HIS A 112 -6.49 -13.26 21.09
N ILE A 113 -5.19 -13.05 20.84
CA ILE A 113 -4.67 -11.89 20.11
C ILE A 113 -5.24 -11.87 18.68
N ALA A 114 -5.16 -13.00 17.96
CA ALA A 114 -5.72 -13.14 16.63
C ALA A 114 -7.22 -12.80 16.58
N GLN A 115 -8.00 -13.33 17.52
CA GLN A 115 -9.43 -13.04 17.59
C GLN A 115 -9.71 -11.56 17.88
N ALA A 116 -8.94 -10.94 18.79
CA ALA A 116 -9.06 -9.52 19.09
C ALA A 116 -8.76 -8.65 17.85
N ILE A 117 -7.73 -8.99 17.07
CA ILE A 117 -7.38 -8.26 15.84
C ILE A 117 -8.49 -8.35 14.80
N ARG A 118 -9.10 -9.53 14.60
CA ARG A 118 -10.25 -9.69 13.70
C ARG A 118 -11.45 -8.87 14.16
N ASN A 119 -11.72 -8.87 15.46
CA ASN A 119 -12.85 -8.14 16.05
C ASN A 119 -12.68 -6.60 15.94
N LEU A 120 -11.45 -6.08 15.98
CA LEU A 120 -11.19 -4.65 15.72
C LEU A 120 -11.59 -4.22 14.31
N GLY A 121 -11.64 -5.15 13.35
CA GLY A 121 -12.16 -4.90 12.01
C GLY A 121 -13.65 -5.09 11.82
N ALA A 122 -14.35 -5.62 12.84
CA ALA A 122 -15.80 -5.77 12.86
C ALA A 122 -16.51 -4.62 13.61
N ALA A 123 -15.76 -3.64 14.12
CA ALA A 123 -16.33 -2.44 14.71
C ALA A 123 -17.02 -1.59 13.63
N PRO A 124 -18.27 -1.15 13.85
CA PRO A 124 -19.06 -0.40 12.87
C PRO A 124 -18.50 0.98 12.54
#